data_AF-A0A256FI60-F1
#
_entry.id   AF-A0A256FI60-F1
#
_cell.length_a   1.000
_cell.length_b   1.000
_cell.length_c   1.000
_cell.angle_alpha   90.00
_cell.angle_beta   90.00
_cell.angle_gamma   90.00
#
_symmetry.space_group_name_H-M   'P 1'
#
loop_
_entity.id
_entity.type
_entity.pdbx_description
1 polymer ?
#
loop_
_entity_poly.entity_id
_entity_poly.type
_entity_poly.pdbx_seq_one_letter_code
_entity_poly.pdbx_strand_id
1 'polypeptide(L)'
;MDRTVPAGAALLLDFVRLIETGKTDRSSYDVIYGHNEGKISKKVTSMSIDELIGIQPTFTKRFKSSAAGGYQFMRNTLRDLKAELRLRGGQIMDPDLQDRLGYHLAIRRGYNDFISGNISRTEFGRRLAQEWASFPVLAPTKGAHRALERGETFYSGDKLNKALVTPQRMEAILDQVKSAANSTSASDAVVVVEKVPIVADPGELGSPPTKSKTVIGNALTAIGMAVTGIGAFLGGLDWRVQLFICALVGGFAVYAIKRRFDLFKAVKDLSNEFA
;
A
#
# COMPACT_ATOMS: atom_id res chain seq x y z
N MET A 1 -8.07 10.20 -8.78
CA MET A 1 -7.59 9.25 -7.78
C MET A 1 -8.13 7.89 -8.13
N ASP A 2 -7.25 7.04 -8.63
CA ASP A 2 -7.48 5.61 -8.81
C ASP A 2 -7.93 4.96 -7.49
N ARG A 3 -8.90 4.06 -7.57
CA ARG A 3 -9.54 3.44 -6.39
C ARG A 3 -8.67 2.42 -5.68
N THR A 4 -7.58 1.97 -6.30
CA THR A 4 -6.63 1.01 -5.72
C THR A 4 -5.57 1.69 -4.86
N VAL A 5 -5.47 3.03 -4.92
CA VAL A 5 -4.59 3.81 -4.04
C VAL A 5 -5.26 3.96 -2.67
N PRO A 6 -4.61 3.52 -1.57
CA PRO A 6 -5.17 3.64 -0.23
C PRO A 6 -5.41 5.10 0.17
N ALA A 7 -6.39 5.35 1.05
CA ALA A 7 -6.80 6.71 1.43
C ALA A 7 -5.64 7.59 1.92
N GLY A 8 -4.74 7.06 2.74
CA GLY A 8 -3.55 7.79 3.17
C GLY A 8 -2.63 8.17 2.00
N ALA A 9 -2.41 7.25 1.06
CA ALA A 9 -1.58 7.51 -0.12
C ALA A 9 -2.27 8.50 -1.05
N ALA A 10 -3.59 8.43 -1.20
CA ALA A 10 -4.38 9.37 -1.99
C ALA A 10 -4.19 10.81 -1.48
N LEU A 11 -4.24 11.05 -0.17
CA LEU A 11 -3.98 12.36 0.42
C LEU A 11 -2.57 12.89 0.10
N LEU A 12 -1.56 12.01 0.20
CA LEU A 12 -0.18 12.38 -0.16
C LEU A 12 -0.09 12.75 -1.64
N LEU A 13 -0.66 11.93 -2.50
CA LEU A 13 -0.61 12.12 -3.94
C LEU A 13 -1.40 13.34 -4.41
N ASP A 14 -2.56 13.63 -3.82
CA ASP A 14 -3.30 14.86 -4.08
C ASP A 14 -2.46 16.09 -3.74
N PHE A 15 -1.74 16.04 -2.61
CA PHE A 15 -0.83 17.12 -2.22
C PHE A 15 0.35 17.25 -3.19
N VAL A 16 0.97 16.14 -3.60
CA VAL A 16 2.03 16.13 -4.62
C VAL A 16 1.52 16.76 -5.93
N ARG A 17 0.37 16.33 -6.46
CA ARG A 17 -0.14 16.90 -7.72
C ARG A 17 -0.40 18.40 -7.59
N LEU A 18 -0.98 18.85 -6.48
CA LEU A 18 -1.22 20.27 -6.24
C LEU A 18 0.08 21.08 -6.30
N ILE A 19 1.15 20.64 -5.63
CA ILE A 19 2.38 21.43 -5.54
C ILE A 19 3.22 21.34 -6.83
N GLU A 20 3.16 20.21 -7.52
CA GLU A 20 3.91 19.99 -8.77
C GLU A 20 3.24 20.67 -9.97
N THR A 21 1.91 20.82 -9.95
CA THR A 21 1.15 21.30 -11.11
C THR A 21 0.38 22.59 -10.87
N GLY A 22 0.22 23.01 -9.62
CA GLY A 22 -0.64 24.13 -9.24
C GLY A 22 -2.13 23.85 -9.43
N LYS A 23 -2.53 22.60 -9.73
CA LYS A 23 -3.90 22.22 -10.11
C LYS A 23 -4.38 20.99 -9.32
N THR A 24 -5.68 20.94 -9.05
CA THR A 24 -6.34 19.79 -8.40
C THR A 24 -7.28 19.04 -9.34
N ASP A 25 -7.69 19.69 -10.45
CA ASP A 25 -8.58 19.09 -11.43
C ASP A 25 -7.86 18.12 -12.38
N ARG A 26 -8.62 17.51 -13.30
CA ARG A 26 -8.12 16.50 -14.25
C ARG A 26 -7.00 17.03 -15.16
N SER A 27 -6.91 18.32 -15.43
CA SER A 27 -5.84 18.88 -16.25
C SER A 27 -4.46 18.83 -15.57
N SER A 28 -4.39 18.58 -14.24
CA SER A 28 -3.11 18.33 -13.54
C SER A 28 -2.34 17.16 -14.17
N TYR A 29 -3.03 16.11 -14.64
CA TYR A 29 -2.41 14.94 -15.27
C TYR A 29 -1.82 15.20 -16.66
N ASP A 30 -2.07 16.37 -17.24
CA ASP A 30 -1.54 16.77 -18.54
C ASP A 30 -0.38 17.77 -18.42
N VAL A 31 -0.04 18.24 -17.21
CA VAL A 31 0.95 19.29 -17.00
C VAL A 31 2.35 18.81 -17.36
N ILE A 32 3.08 19.66 -18.08
CA ILE A 32 4.50 19.46 -18.42
C ILE A 32 5.29 20.58 -17.76
N TYR A 33 6.54 20.30 -17.42
CA TYR A 33 7.45 21.27 -16.81
C TYR A 33 7.32 22.68 -17.41
N GLY A 34 7.17 23.66 -16.54
CA GLY A 34 7.01 25.07 -16.91
C GLY A 34 5.68 25.40 -17.60
N HIS A 35 4.64 24.59 -17.38
CA HIS A 35 3.29 24.74 -17.97
C HIS A 35 3.29 24.79 -19.50
N ASN A 36 4.09 23.93 -20.13
CA ASN A 36 4.27 23.88 -21.58
C ASN A 36 3.35 22.87 -22.29
N GLU A 37 2.35 22.32 -21.61
CA GLU A 37 1.41 21.33 -22.17
C GLU A 37 0.63 21.85 -23.39
N GLY A 38 0.41 23.17 -23.50
CA GLY A 38 -0.20 23.79 -24.68
C GLY A 38 0.72 23.85 -25.92
N LYS A 39 2.01 23.50 -25.79
CA LYS A 39 3.02 23.59 -26.85
C LYS A 39 3.39 22.24 -27.47
N ILE A 40 2.61 21.21 -27.16
CA ILE A 40 2.77 19.85 -27.68
C ILE A 40 1.47 19.40 -28.37
N SER A 41 1.59 18.49 -29.34
CA SER A 41 0.47 18.11 -30.23
C SER A 41 -0.56 17.17 -29.59
N LYS A 42 -0.19 16.47 -28.52
CA LYS A 42 -1.01 15.44 -27.89
C LYS A 42 -0.94 15.61 -26.37
N LYS A 43 -2.05 15.41 -25.68
CA LYS A 43 -2.10 15.47 -24.21
C LYS A 43 -1.39 14.26 -23.59
N VAL A 44 -0.77 14.43 -22.42
CA VAL A 44 -0.08 13.34 -21.71
C VAL A 44 -1.05 12.20 -21.43
N THR A 45 -2.27 12.51 -20.98
CA THR A 45 -3.32 11.52 -20.71
C THR A 45 -3.85 10.76 -21.93
N SER A 46 -3.43 11.13 -23.13
CA SER A 46 -3.76 10.42 -24.37
C SER A 46 -2.58 9.62 -24.93
N MET A 47 -1.39 9.75 -24.35
CA MET A 47 -0.19 9.05 -24.81
C MET A 47 -0.04 7.68 -24.17
N SER A 48 0.56 6.74 -24.88
CA SER A 48 1.09 5.53 -24.26
C SER A 48 2.36 5.82 -23.46
N ILE A 49 2.76 4.90 -22.59
CA ILE A 49 4.04 4.97 -21.86
C ILE A 49 5.20 5.16 -22.85
N ASP A 50 5.25 4.39 -23.93
CA ASP A 50 6.35 4.44 -24.89
C ASP A 50 6.34 5.72 -25.75
N GLU A 51 5.16 6.21 -26.12
CA GLU A 51 5.03 7.51 -26.76
C GLU A 51 5.57 8.62 -25.86
N LEU A 52 5.17 8.64 -24.58
CA LEU A 52 5.62 9.67 -23.63
C LEU A 52 7.14 9.61 -23.41
N ILE A 53 7.70 8.41 -23.15
CA ILE A 53 9.15 8.20 -23.01
C ILE A 53 9.91 8.66 -24.27
N GLY A 54 9.33 8.44 -25.45
CA GLY A 54 9.89 8.81 -26.74
C GLY A 54 9.95 10.32 -26.96
N ILE A 55 8.95 11.08 -26.51
CA ILE A 55 8.90 12.53 -26.73
C ILE A 55 9.55 13.36 -25.62
N GLN A 56 9.66 12.82 -24.40
CA GLN A 56 10.26 13.52 -23.26
C GLN A 56 11.67 14.11 -23.51
N PRO A 57 12.57 13.53 -24.33
CA PRO A 57 13.82 14.18 -24.71
C PRO A 57 13.61 15.53 -25.43
N THR A 58 12.52 15.69 -26.18
CA THR A 58 12.16 16.97 -26.81
C THR A 58 11.75 18.01 -25.77
N PHE A 59 11.15 17.59 -24.66
CA PHE A 59 10.79 18.48 -23.55
C PHE A 59 12.04 19.01 -22.87
N THR A 60 13.04 18.15 -22.61
CA THR A 60 14.32 18.60 -22.07
C THR A 60 14.99 19.63 -22.98
N LYS A 61 15.03 19.37 -24.29
CA LYS A 61 15.64 20.30 -25.27
C LYS A 61 14.91 21.64 -25.35
N ARG A 62 13.57 21.64 -25.31
CA ARG A 62 12.75 22.85 -25.50
C ARG A 62 12.47 23.61 -24.20
N PHE A 63 12.36 22.89 -23.08
CA PHE A 63 11.80 23.38 -21.82
C PHE A 63 12.69 23.08 -20.61
N LYS A 64 13.90 22.54 -20.78
CA LYS A 64 14.91 22.24 -19.73
C LYS A 64 14.66 20.97 -18.90
N SER A 65 13.44 20.45 -18.84
CA SER A 65 13.13 19.22 -18.10
C SER A 65 12.24 18.27 -18.91
N SER A 66 12.37 16.97 -18.62
CA SER A 66 11.51 15.92 -19.16
C SER A 66 10.23 15.69 -18.36
N ALA A 67 10.06 16.39 -17.23
CA ALA A 67 8.96 16.14 -16.31
C ALA A 67 7.59 16.35 -16.98
N ALA A 68 6.71 15.36 -16.81
CA ALA A 68 5.38 15.33 -17.39
C ALA A 68 4.38 14.59 -16.50
N GLY A 69 3.12 14.95 -16.62
CA GLY A 69 2.01 14.37 -15.86
C GLY A 69 1.84 14.98 -14.47
N GLY A 70 0.82 14.50 -13.77
CA GLY A 70 0.40 15.01 -12.45
C GLY A 70 1.48 14.90 -11.38
N TYR A 71 2.39 13.93 -11.55
CA TYR A 71 3.48 13.64 -10.61
C TYR A 71 4.86 13.99 -11.17
N GLN A 72 4.91 14.73 -12.29
CA GLN A 72 6.15 15.23 -12.91
C GLN A 72 7.18 14.11 -13.18
N PHE A 73 6.73 13.00 -13.77
CA PHE A 73 7.58 11.85 -14.09
C PHE A 73 8.72 12.26 -15.03
N MET A 74 9.96 12.10 -14.56
CA MET A 74 11.14 12.23 -15.41
C MET A 74 11.26 11.03 -16.34
N ARG A 75 11.89 11.20 -17.51
CA ARG A 75 12.04 10.11 -18.49
C ARG A 75 12.69 8.87 -17.93
N ASN A 76 13.78 9.04 -17.17
CA ASN A 76 14.48 7.91 -16.57
C ASN A 76 13.62 7.23 -15.50
N THR A 77 12.96 8.01 -14.64
CA THR A 77 12.01 7.48 -13.65
C THR A 77 10.90 6.66 -14.31
N LEU A 78 10.31 7.14 -15.41
CA LEU A 78 9.25 6.41 -16.12
C LEU A 78 9.75 5.14 -16.80
N ARG A 79 10.98 5.16 -17.35
CA ARG A 79 11.64 3.94 -17.89
C ARG A 79 11.89 2.91 -16.80
N ASP A 80 12.34 3.35 -15.63
CA ASP A 80 12.63 2.48 -14.49
C ASP A 80 11.32 1.87 -13.97
N LEU A 81 10.27 2.69 -13.78
CA LEU A 81 8.94 2.21 -13.41
C LEU A 81 8.37 1.19 -14.40
N LYS A 82 8.51 1.45 -15.71
CA LYS A 82 8.08 0.50 -16.75
C LYS A 82 8.79 -0.84 -16.60
N ALA A 83 10.10 -0.84 -16.38
CA ALA A 83 10.88 -2.07 -16.23
C ALA A 83 10.56 -2.80 -14.92
N GLU A 84 10.54 -2.07 -13.81
CA GLU A 84 10.29 -2.58 -12.46
C GLU A 84 8.91 -3.24 -12.35
N LEU A 85 7.87 -2.58 -12.88
CA LEU A 85 6.49 -3.04 -12.84
C LEU A 85 6.08 -3.89 -14.05
N ARG A 86 7.02 -4.17 -14.96
CA ARG A 86 6.79 -4.94 -16.20
C ARG A 86 5.60 -4.41 -17.03
N LEU A 87 5.48 -3.09 -17.12
CA LEU A 87 4.37 -2.43 -17.81
C LEU A 87 4.49 -2.62 -19.32
N ARG A 88 3.34 -2.79 -19.98
CA ARG A 88 3.27 -2.80 -21.44
C ARG A 88 3.42 -1.37 -21.94
N GLY A 89 4.33 -1.15 -22.88
CA GLY A 89 4.60 0.17 -23.44
C GLY A 89 3.38 0.87 -24.05
N GLY A 90 2.40 0.10 -24.53
CA GLY A 90 1.15 0.59 -25.09
C GLY A 90 0.08 1.01 -24.07
N GLN A 91 0.31 0.84 -22.77
CA GLN A 91 -0.63 1.33 -21.75
C GLN A 91 -0.71 2.85 -21.81
N ILE A 92 -1.93 3.39 -21.74
CA ILE A 92 -2.17 4.83 -21.80
C ILE A 92 -1.83 5.46 -20.44
N MET A 93 -1.15 6.60 -20.47
CA MET A 93 -0.81 7.45 -19.33
C MET A 93 -2.04 8.20 -18.79
N ASP A 94 -3.18 7.51 -18.68
CA ASP A 94 -4.41 8.04 -18.11
C ASP A 94 -4.23 8.40 -16.61
N PRO A 95 -5.17 9.17 -16.03
CA PRO A 95 -5.08 9.56 -14.63
C PRO A 95 -4.88 8.39 -13.66
N ASP A 96 -5.54 7.27 -13.90
CA ASP A 96 -5.52 6.12 -12.99
C ASP A 96 -4.15 5.42 -13.02
N LEU A 97 -3.55 5.25 -14.20
CA LEU A 97 -2.18 4.76 -14.31
C LEU A 97 -1.18 5.71 -13.66
N GLN A 98 -1.33 7.03 -13.87
CA GLN A 98 -0.47 8.01 -13.22
C GLN A 98 -0.58 7.94 -11.70
N ASP A 99 -1.78 7.82 -11.14
CA ASP A 99 -2.02 7.67 -9.70
C ASP A 99 -1.32 6.42 -9.14
N ARG A 100 -1.45 5.26 -9.82
CA ARG A 100 -0.76 4.02 -9.42
C ARG A 100 0.76 4.14 -9.50
N LEU A 101 1.29 4.79 -10.54
CA LEU A 101 2.73 5.05 -10.67
C LEU A 101 3.24 6.00 -9.58
N GLY A 102 2.51 7.08 -9.30
CA GLY A 102 2.83 8.00 -8.21
C GLY A 102 2.82 7.31 -6.85
N TYR A 103 1.85 6.42 -6.62
CA TYR A 103 1.80 5.61 -5.40
C TYR A 103 3.02 4.67 -5.29
N HIS A 104 3.39 4.01 -6.38
CA HIS A 104 4.58 3.15 -6.41
C HIS A 104 5.87 3.92 -6.07
N LEU A 105 6.00 5.17 -6.54
CA LEU A 105 7.10 6.05 -6.15
C LEU A 105 7.11 6.34 -4.64
N ALA A 106 5.94 6.58 -4.03
CA ALA A 106 5.85 6.76 -2.58
C ALA A 106 6.25 5.48 -1.82
N ILE A 107 5.84 4.30 -2.30
CA ILE A 107 6.27 3.00 -1.76
C ILE A 107 7.79 2.86 -1.83
N ARG A 108 8.40 3.17 -2.99
CA ARG A 108 9.86 3.17 -3.18
C ARG A 108 10.60 4.08 -2.20
N ARG A 109 9.95 5.14 -1.72
CA ARG A 109 10.46 6.06 -0.69
C ARG A 109 10.11 5.66 0.75
N GLY A 110 9.51 4.49 0.96
CA GLY A 110 9.24 3.95 2.29
C GLY A 110 7.86 4.30 2.84
N TYR A 111 6.85 4.53 1.99
CA TYR A 111 5.48 4.79 2.44
C TYR A 111 4.99 3.72 3.43
N ASN A 112 5.17 2.43 3.11
CA ASN A 112 4.74 1.33 3.97
C ASN A 112 5.46 1.33 5.33
N ASP A 113 6.76 1.64 5.35
CA ASP A 113 7.54 1.77 6.58
C ASP A 113 7.08 2.97 7.42
N PHE A 114 6.68 4.06 6.78
CA PHE A 114 6.19 5.25 7.47
C PHE A 114 4.84 5.00 8.15
N ILE A 115 3.91 4.39 7.41
CA ILE A 115 2.58 4.04 7.93
C ILE A 115 2.70 3.06 9.09
N SER A 116 3.50 2.00 8.94
CA SER A 116 3.75 1.00 10.00
C SER A 116 4.57 1.53 11.18
N GLY A 117 5.23 2.69 11.04
CA GLY A 117 6.04 3.30 12.09
C GLY A 117 7.49 2.82 12.14
N ASN A 118 7.93 2.02 11.18
CA ASN A 118 9.32 1.59 11.02
C ASN A 118 10.28 2.75 10.69
N ILE A 119 9.78 3.79 10.02
CA ILE A 119 10.53 5.04 9.82
C ILE A 119 9.76 6.24 10.36
N SER A 120 10.52 7.22 10.84
CA SER A 120 9.95 8.47 11.35
C SER A 120 9.39 9.33 10.22
N ARG A 121 8.52 10.28 10.59
CA ARG A 121 8.02 11.33 9.68
C ARG A 121 9.16 12.10 9.01
N THR A 122 10.20 12.44 9.78
CA THR A 122 11.37 13.18 9.30
C THR A 122 12.15 12.38 8.26
N GLU A 123 12.37 11.09 8.50
CA GLU A 123 13.07 10.22 7.54
C GLU A 123 12.24 10.00 6.27
N PHE A 124 10.94 9.74 6.42
CA PHE A 124 10.06 9.62 5.25
C PHE A 124 10.03 10.92 4.44
N GLY A 125 9.92 12.08 5.09
CA GLY A 125 9.98 13.38 4.43
C GLY A 125 11.29 13.60 3.66
N ARG A 126 12.43 13.22 4.24
CA ARG A 126 13.73 13.26 3.54
C ARG A 126 13.76 12.32 2.32
N ARG A 127 13.14 11.14 2.39
CA ARG A 127 13.03 10.21 1.26
C ARG A 127 12.10 10.74 0.17
N LEU A 128 10.98 11.36 0.54
CA LEU A 128 10.08 12.02 -0.40
C LEU A 128 10.76 13.18 -1.14
N ALA A 129 11.56 13.98 -0.44
CA ALA A 129 12.32 15.08 -1.05
C ALA A 129 13.37 14.62 -2.08
N GLN A 130 13.78 13.35 -2.05
CA GLN A 130 14.62 12.76 -3.11
C GLN A 130 13.82 12.38 -4.36
N GLU A 131 12.50 12.19 -4.25
CA GLU A 131 11.64 11.88 -5.39
C GLU A 131 11.07 13.14 -6.02
N TRP A 132 10.50 14.01 -5.18
CA TRP A 132 9.86 15.26 -5.59
C TRP A 132 10.65 16.44 -5.05
N ALA A 133 11.31 17.18 -5.96
CA ALA A 133 12.19 18.28 -5.61
C ALA A 133 11.45 19.47 -4.98
N SER A 134 10.12 19.54 -5.14
CA SER A 134 9.24 20.53 -4.51
C SER A 134 9.14 20.36 -2.98
N PHE A 135 9.49 19.19 -2.43
CA PHE A 135 9.47 18.97 -1.00
C PHE A 135 10.74 19.48 -0.31
N PRO A 136 10.60 20.08 0.90
CA PRO A 136 11.72 20.39 1.75
C PRO A 136 12.22 19.16 2.51
N VAL A 137 13.49 19.18 2.92
CA VAL A 137 13.98 18.31 3.99
C VAL A 137 13.48 18.82 5.34
N LEU A 138 13.15 17.89 6.24
CA LEU A 138 12.50 18.19 7.53
C LEU A 138 13.49 18.35 8.70
N ALA A 139 14.77 18.08 8.46
CA ALA A 139 15.87 18.26 9.41
C ALA A 139 17.18 18.45 8.63
N PRO A 140 18.25 18.95 9.28
CA PRO A 140 19.57 19.00 8.67
C PRO A 140 20.01 17.63 8.14
N THR A 141 20.51 17.58 6.92
CA THR A 141 20.90 16.31 6.26
C THR A 141 21.94 16.55 5.17
N LYS A 142 22.61 15.49 4.72
CA LYS A 142 23.33 15.49 3.46
C LYS A 142 22.33 15.49 2.29
N GLY A 143 22.37 16.53 1.46
CA GLY A 143 21.65 16.62 0.19
C GLY A 143 22.46 16.05 -0.98
N ALA A 144 21.94 16.20 -2.20
CA ALA A 144 22.61 15.73 -3.41
C ALA A 144 23.94 16.44 -3.70
N HIS A 145 24.04 17.73 -3.34
CA HIS A 145 25.20 18.57 -3.68
C HIS A 145 25.96 19.10 -2.47
N ARG A 146 25.29 19.28 -1.32
CA ARG A 146 25.88 19.81 -0.09
C ARG A 146 25.09 19.40 1.14
N ALA A 147 25.59 19.76 2.32
CA ALA A 147 24.79 19.75 3.54
C ALA A 147 23.64 20.75 3.43
N LEU A 148 22.49 20.35 3.96
CA LEU A 148 21.23 21.09 3.88
C LEU A 148 20.71 21.39 5.27
N GLU A 149 20.05 22.52 5.39
CA GLU A 149 19.24 22.89 6.53
C GLU A 149 17.77 22.52 6.31
N ARG A 150 17.01 22.48 7.41
CA ARG A 150 15.57 22.26 7.36
C ARG A 150 14.89 23.31 6.47
N GLY A 151 13.99 22.87 5.59
CA GLY A 151 13.29 23.77 4.65
C GLY A 151 13.89 23.81 3.25
N GLU A 152 15.10 23.30 3.05
CA GLU A 152 15.74 23.25 1.74
C GLU A 152 15.27 22.04 0.92
N THR A 153 15.24 22.14 -0.41
CA THR A 153 15.03 20.96 -1.26
C THR A 153 16.26 20.03 -1.20
N PHE A 154 16.08 18.73 -1.40
CA PHE A 154 17.19 17.76 -1.44
C PHE A 154 18.26 18.10 -2.50
N TYR A 155 17.87 18.86 -3.52
CA TYR A 155 18.70 19.27 -4.65
C TYR A 155 19.29 20.68 -4.52
N SER A 156 19.18 21.31 -3.34
CA SER A 156 19.78 22.63 -3.07
C SER A 156 21.27 22.63 -3.45
N GLY A 157 21.64 23.53 -4.39
CA GLY A 157 22.98 23.62 -4.98
C GLY A 157 22.98 23.55 -6.51
N ASP A 158 21.92 23.02 -7.14
CA ASP A 158 21.81 22.90 -8.60
C ASP A 158 21.29 24.17 -9.32
N LYS A 159 20.84 25.17 -8.55
CA LYS A 159 20.25 26.45 -9.01
C LYS A 159 18.95 26.30 -9.82
N LEU A 160 18.38 25.10 -9.91
CA LEU A 160 17.18 24.79 -10.68
C LEU A 160 16.01 24.42 -9.76
N ASN A 161 16.24 23.56 -8.79
CA ASN A 161 15.22 23.02 -7.92
C ASN A 161 14.99 23.90 -6.70
N LYS A 162 13.72 23.99 -6.27
CA LYS A 162 13.29 24.78 -5.11
C LYS A 162 12.22 24.02 -4.35
N ALA A 163 12.27 24.11 -3.02
CA ALA A 163 11.15 23.70 -2.20
C ALA A 163 9.97 24.66 -2.43
N LEU A 164 8.78 24.12 -2.66
CA LEU A 164 7.55 24.89 -2.92
C LEU A 164 6.61 24.89 -1.72
N VAL A 165 6.95 24.15 -0.66
CA VAL A 165 6.15 24.06 0.57
C VAL A 165 7.02 24.20 1.82
N THR A 166 6.43 24.70 2.89
CA THR A 166 7.11 24.79 4.18
C THR A 166 7.22 23.41 4.84
N PRO A 167 8.27 23.16 5.66
CA PRO A 167 8.38 21.94 6.43
C PRO A 167 7.15 21.63 7.28
N GLN A 168 6.56 22.66 7.93
CA GLN A 168 5.37 22.50 8.77
C GLN A 168 4.18 22.01 7.96
N ARG A 169 4.01 22.53 6.73
CA ARG A 169 2.93 22.08 5.85
C ARG A 169 3.14 20.64 5.42
N MET A 170 4.37 20.26 5.08
CA MET A 170 4.71 18.88 4.74
C MET A 170 4.46 17.94 5.93
N GLU A 171 4.93 18.30 7.13
CA GLU A 171 4.70 17.53 8.36
C GLU A 171 3.21 17.32 8.63
N ALA A 172 2.40 18.38 8.53
CA ALA A 172 0.96 18.30 8.72
C ALA A 172 0.28 17.34 7.72
N ILE A 173 0.71 17.34 6.45
CA ILE A 173 0.19 16.40 5.46
C ILE A 173 0.62 14.97 5.80
N LEU A 174 1.87 14.74 6.21
CA LEU A 174 2.33 13.41 6.61
C LEU A 174 1.58 12.86 7.83
N ASP A 175 1.22 13.72 8.79
CA ASP A 175 0.39 13.34 9.94
C ASP A 175 -1.03 12.95 9.51
N GLN A 176 -1.63 13.68 8.56
CA GLN A 176 -2.95 13.34 7.99
C GLN A 176 -2.89 12.03 7.20
N VAL A 177 -1.85 11.84 6.40
CA VAL A 177 -1.59 10.61 5.63
C VAL A 177 -1.52 9.40 6.56
N LYS A 178 -0.75 9.50 7.65
CA LYS A 178 -0.62 8.43 8.64
C LYS A 178 -1.94 8.15 9.36
N SER A 179 -2.66 9.20 9.75
CA SER A 179 -3.95 9.07 10.41
C SER A 179 -4.99 8.40 9.50
N ALA A 180 -5.09 8.82 8.23
CA ALA A 180 -6.01 8.23 7.26
C ALA A 180 -5.68 6.76 6.97
N ALA A 181 -4.41 6.41 6.82
CA ALA A 181 -4.00 5.02 6.61
C ALA A 181 -4.33 4.12 7.81
N ASN A 182 -4.16 4.63 9.03
CA ASN A 182 -4.52 3.91 10.25
C ASN A 182 -6.04 3.76 10.38
N SER A 183 -6.82 4.78 10.00
CA SER A 183 -8.28 4.71 9.99
C SER A 183 -8.82 3.71 8.96
N THR A 184 -8.20 3.62 7.78
CA THR A 184 -8.56 2.58 6.79
C THR A 184 -8.20 1.18 7.30
N SER A 185 -7.02 1.01 7.89
CA SER A 185 -6.60 -0.27 8.49
C SER A 185 -7.52 -0.68 9.65
N ALA A 186 -7.97 0.29 10.45
CA ALA A 186 -8.95 0.09 11.51
C ALA A 186 -10.35 -0.20 10.96
N SER A 187 -10.77 0.44 9.87
CA SER A 187 -12.06 0.15 9.21
C SER A 187 -12.08 -1.24 8.60
N ASP A 188 -11.00 -1.66 7.93
CA ASP A 188 -10.87 -3.01 7.40
C ASP A 188 -10.78 -4.06 8.53
N ALA A 189 -10.18 -3.70 9.68
CA ALA A 189 -10.19 -4.54 10.88
C ALA A 189 -11.55 -4.56 11.59
N VAL A 190 -12.33 -3.46 11.55
CA VAL A 190 -13.67 -3.36 12.14
C VAL A 190 -14.71 -4.07 11.26
N VAL A 191 -14.50 -4.19 9.96
CA VAL A 191 -15.31 -5.06 9.07
C VAL A 191 -15.04 -6.55 9.34
N VAL A 192 -13.95 -6.93 10.01
CA VAL A 192 -13.74 -8.29 10.56
C VAL A 192 -14.41 -8.48 11.94
N VAL A 193 -15.06 -7.43 12.47
CA VAL A 193 -16.05 -7.52 13.56
C VAL A 193 -17.48 -7.38 13.02
N GLU A 194 -17.71 -7.61 11.73
CA GLU A 194 -19.01 -8.14 11.31
C GLU A 194 -19.05 -9.60 11.73
N LYS A 195 -20.09 -9.98 12.50
CA LYS A 195 -20.39 -11.35 12.95
C LYS A 195 -19.73 -12.35 12.00
N VAL A 196 -18.68 -13.03 12.49
CA VAL A 196 -18.25 -14.32 11.92
C VAL A 196 -19.55 -15.01 11.56
N PRO A 197 -19.82 -15.36 10.28
CA PRO A 197 -21.00 -16.15 9.98
C PRO A 197 -20.87 -17.34 10.89
N ILE A 198 -21.79 -17.36 11.84
CA ILE A 198 -21.99 -18.43 12.76
C ILE A 198 -22.24 -19.62 11.83
N VAL A 199 -21.20 -20.37 11.51
CA VAL A 199 -21.33 -21.81 11.34
C VAL A 199 -21.42 -22.39 12.76
N ALA A 200 -22.32 -21.85 13.59
CA ALA A 200 -23.18 -22.78 14.27
C ALA A 200 -24.02 -23.33 13.14
N ASP A 201 -23.79 -24.59 12.83
CA ASP A 201 -24.93 -25.44 12.54
C ASP A 201 -26.01 -25.12 13.60
N PRO A 202 -27.08 -24.39 13.24
CA PRO A 202 -28.11 -23.99 14.20
C PRO A 202 -28.90 -25.21 14.68
N GLY A 203 -28.66 -26.40 14.12
CA GLY A 203 -29.36 -27.63 14.45
C GLY A 203 -28.80 -28.44 15.62
N GLU A 204 -27.59 -28.16 16.12
CA GLU A 204 -26.92 -29.07 17.09
C GLU A 204 -26.28 -28.37 18.31
N LEU A 205 -26.82 -27.26 18.81
CA LEU A 205 -26.32 -26.65 20.06
C LEU A 205 -26.81 -27.38 21.33
N GLY A 206 -27.92 -28.12 21.28
CA GLY A 206 -28.46 -28.88 22.42
C GLY A 206 -27.94 -30.32 22.53
N SER A 207 -27.21 -30.81 21.52
CA SER A 207 -26.73 -32.20 21.47
C SER A 207 -25.35 -32.35 22.13
N PRO A 208 -25.06 -33.48 22.81
CA PRO A 208 -23.74 -33.73 23.39
C PRO A 208 -22.63 -33.61 22.34
N PRO A 209 -21.50 -32.92 22.62
CA PRO A 209 -20.41 -32.73 21.66
C PRO A 209 -19.85 -34.03 21.07
N THR A 210 -19.99 -35.15 21.79
CA THR A 210 -19.56 -36.49 21.37
C THR A 210 -20.36 -37.07 20.20
N LYS A 211 -21.54 -36.51 19.89
CA LYS A 211 -22.39 -36.93 18.76
C LYS A 211 -22.30 -35.99 17.55
N SER A 212 -21.57 -34.87 17.66
CA SER A 212 -21.50 -33.88 16.60
C SER A 212 -20.53 -34.30 15.50
N LYS A 213 -21.01 -34.32 14.25
CA LYS A 213 -20.19 -34.63 13.06
C LYS A 213 -19.00 -33.68 12.91
N THR A 214 -19.14 -32.44 13.35
CA THR A 214 -18.09 -31.41 13.33
C THR A 214 -16.96 -31.70 14.32
N VAL A 215 -17.29 -32.21 15.52
CA VAL A 215 -16.28 -32.61 16.51
C VAL A 215 -15.53 -33.86 16.04
N ILE A 216 -16.24 -34.83 15.46
CA ILE A 216 -15.65 -36.04 14.88
C ILE A 216 -14.73 -35.68 13.70
N GLY A 217 -15.17 -34.81 12.78
CA GLY A 217 -14.37 -34.36 11.64
C GLY A 217 -13.10 -33.59 12.04
N ASN A 218 -13.21 -32.70 13.04
CA ASN A 218 -12.05 -31.97 13.54
C ASN A 218 -11.09 -32.89 14.31
N ALA A 219 -11.60 -33.91 15.03
CA ALA A 219 -10.76 -34.91 15.69
C ALA A 219 -10.01 -35.79 14.67
N LEU A 220 -10.68 -36.25 13.61
CA LEU A 220 -10.02 -36.96 12.51
C LEU A 220 -8.96 -36.10 11.82
N THR A 221 -9.23 -34.81 11.62
CA THR A 221 -8.24 -33.87 11.06
C THR A 221 -7.03 -33.72 11.98
N ALA A 222 -7.23 -33.56 13.30
CA ALA A 222 -6.14 -33.47 14.26
C ALA A 222 -5.28 -34.75 14.30
N ILE A 223 -5.92 -35.93 14.27
CA ILE A 223 -5.23 -37.22 14.23
C ILE A 223 -4.49 -37.41 12.90
N GLY A 224 -5.14 -37.10 11.78
CA GLY A 224 -4.57 -37.20 10.44
C GLY A 224 -3.30 -36.35 10.30
N MET A 225 -3.30 -35.13 10.83
CA MET A 225 -2.14 -34.23 10.81
C MET A 225 -1.00 -34.68 11.74
N ALA A 226 -1.31 -35.44 12.80
CA ALA A 226 -0.31 -36.05 13.67
C ALA A 226 0.35 -37.30 13.04
N VAL A 227 -0.41 -38.09 12.29
CA VAL A 227 0.09 -39.32 11.62
C VAL A 227 0.84 -39.00 10.33
N THR A 228 0.48 -37.94 9.62
CA THR A 228 1.07 -37.57 8.31
C THR A 228 2.38 -36.79 8.40
N GLY A 229 2.84 -36.40 9.59
CA GLY A 229 4.14 -35.74 9.80
C GLY A 229 5.37 -36.59 9.44
N ILE A 230 5.19 -37.84 9.01
CA ILE A 230 6.26 -38.79 8.67
C ILE A 230 6.36 -39.05 7.15
N GLY A 231 5.48 -38.51 6.30
CA GLY A 231 5.44 -38.79 4.85
C GLY A 231 5.24 -37.58 3.93
N ALA A 232 5.90 -37.59 2.77
CA ALA A 232 6.00 -36.51 1.78
C ALA A 232 4.70 -36.25 0.98
N PHE A 233 3.61 -35.87 1.65
CA PHE A 233 2.28 -35.75 1.03
C PHE A 233 1.99 -34.39 0.37
N LEU A 234 2.59 -33.28 0.82
CA LEU A 234 2.38 -31.97 0.21
C LEU A 234 3.41 -31.69 -0.90
N GLY A 235 3.42 -32.54 -1.93
CA GLY A 235 3.98 -32.25 -3.26
C GLY A 235 5.32 -31.48 -3.29
N GLY A 236 6.39 -32.05 -2.74
CA GLY A 236 7.74 -31.49 -2.87
C GLY A 236 8.05 -30.28 -1.98
N LEU A 237 7.15 -29.88 -1.07
CA LEU A 237 7.48 -28.89 -0.05
C LEU A 237 8.51 -29.41 0.96
N ASP A 238 9.36 -28.51 1.45
CA ASP A 238 10.32 -28.76 2.53
C ASP A 238 9.60 -29.31 3.78
N TRP A 239 10.16 -30.38 4.36
CA TRP A 239 9.57 -31.09 5.50
C TRP A 239 9.32 -30.19 6.73
N ARG A 240 10.09 -29.10 6.90
CA ARG A 240 9.89 -28.13 7.98
C ARG A 240 8.64 -27.26 7.75
N VAL A 241 8.39 -26.90 6.49
CA VAL A 241 7.19 -26.16 6.11
C VAL A 241 5.95 -27.04 6.27
N GLN A 242 6.07 -28.33 5.93
CA GLN A 242 5.01 -29.32 6.18
C GLN A 242 4.70 -29.44 7.67
N LEU A 243 5.71 -29.53 8.54
CA LEU A 243 5.50 -29.56 10.00
C LEU A 243 4.83 -28.28 10.53
N PHE A 244 5.21 -27.10 10.01
CA PHE A 244 4.60 -25.84 10.41
C PHE A 244 3.11 -25.77 10.03
N ILE A 245 2.75 -26.21 8.82
CA ILE A 245 1.36 -26.30 8.36
C ILE A 245 0.58 -27.32 9.21
N CYS A 246 1.19 -28.49 9.51
CA CYS A 246 0.60 -29.49 10.39
C CYS A 246 0.30 -28.95 11.79
N ALA A 247 1.23 -28.19 12.37
CA ALA A 247 1.04 -27.57 13.68
C ALA A 247 -0.08 -26.53 13.68
N LEU A 248 -0.18 -25.68 12.65
CA LEU A 248 -1.24 -24.67 12.54
C LEU A 248 -2.63 -25.31 12.39
N VAL A 249 -2.77 -26.25 11.46
CA VAL A 249 -4.07 -26.91 11.19
C VAL A 249 -4.48 -27.80 12.37
N GLY A 250 -3.55 -28.56 12.94
CA GLY A 250 -3.80 -29.37 14.14
C GLY A 250 -4.18 -28.50 15.35
N GLY A 251 -3.49 -27.40 15.57
CA GLY A 251 -3.80 -26.44 16.64
C GLY A 251 -5.19 -25.82 16.49
N PHE A 252 -5.58 -25.45 15.27
CA PHE A 252 -6.92 -24.96 14.97
C PHE A 252 -8.00 -26.02 15.24
N ALA A 253 -7.77 -27.28 14.84
CA ALA A 253 -8.71 -28.37 15.08
C ALA A 253 -8.92 -28.63 16.59
N VAL A 254 -7.85 -28.66 17.38
CA VAL A 254 -7.92 -28.80 18.85
C VAL A 254 -8.68 -27.62 19.49
N TYR A 255 -8.39 -26.40 19.05
CA TYR A 255 -9.09 -25.20 19.51
C TYR A 255 -10.59 -25.26 19.20
N ALA A 256 -10.96 -25.66 17.98
CA ALA A 256 -12.36 -25.79 17.57
C ALA A 256 -13.13 -26.83 18.41
N ILE A 257 -12.49 -27.95 18.75
CA ILE A 257 -13.07 -28.97 19.65
C ILE A 257 -13.29 -28.38 21.04
N LYS A 258 -12.25 -27.81 21.67
CA LYS A 258 -12.34 -27.22 23.02
C LYS A 258 -13.45 -26.18 23.10
N ARG A 259 -13.48 -25.25 22.14
CA ARG A 259 -14.49 -24.19 22.08
C ARG A 259 -15.91 -24.76 22.00
N ARG A 260 -16.11 -25.91 21.33
CA ARG A 260 -17.43 -26.52 21.25
C ARG A 260 -17.88 -27.14 22.57
N PHE A 261 -16.96 -27.70 23.35
CA PHE A 261 -17.25 -28.13 24.72
C PHE A 261 -17.59 -26.95 25.63
N ASP A 262 -16.83 -25.84 25.53
CA ASP A 262 -17.08 -24.64 26.31
C ASP A 262 -18.47 -24.04 26.02
N LEU A 263 -18.86 -23.98 24.73
CA LEU A 263 -20.18 -23.53 24.30
C LEU A 263 -21.31 -24.44 24.80
N PHE A 264 -21.14 -25.77 24.71
CA PHE A 264 -22.15 -26.71 25.21
C PHE A 264 -22.36 -26.55 26.71
N LYS A 265 -21.27 -26.37 27.48
CA LYS A 265 -21.35 -26.10 28.91
C LYS A 265 -22.11 -24.81 29.20
N ALA A 266 -21.75 -23.71 28.53
CA ALA A 266 -22.42 -22.43 28.70
C ALA A 266 -23.92 -22.50 28.37
N VAL A 267 -24.31 -23.18 27.29
CA VAL A 267 -25.72 -23.38 26.90
C VAL A 267 -26.48 -24.22 27.93
N LYS A 268 -25.85 -25.27 28.47
CA LYS A 268 -26.45 -26.10 29.52
C LYS A 268 -26.63 -25.32 30.82
N ASP A 269 -25.64 -24.51 31.20
CA ASP A 269 -25.69 -23.68 32.40
C ASP A 269 -26.82 -22.63 32.29
N LEU A 270 -26.91 -21.93 31.16
CA LEU A 270 -28.03 -21.01 30.85
C LEU A 270 -29.38 -21.72 30.86
N SER A 271 -29.50 -22.91 30.26
CA SER A 271 -30.76 -23.67 30.25
C SER A 271 -31.21 -24.09 31.66
N ASN A 272 -30.28 -24.28 32.59
CA ASN A 272 -30.60 -24.60 33.98
C ASN A 272 -30.93 -23.35 34.82
N GLU A 273 -30.41 -22.17 34.45
CA GLU A 273 -30.76 -20.89 35.10
C GLU A 273 -32.18 -20.41 34.76
N PHE A 274 -32.70 -20.81 33.60
CA PHE A 274 -34.03 -20.43 33.12
C PHE A 274 -35.09 -21.55 33.19
N ALA A 275 -34.78 -22.67 33.85
CA ALA A 275 -35.70 -23.78 34.12
C ALA A 275 -36.12 -23.80 35.59
#